data_AF-A0A965SPZ4-F1
#
_entry.id   AF-A0A965SPZ4-F1
#
_cell.length_a   1.000
_cell.length_b   1.000
_cell.length_c   1.000
_cell.angle_alpha   90.00
_cell.angle_beta   90.00
_cell.angle_gamma   90.00
#
_symmetry.space_group_name_H-M   'P 1'
#
loop_
_entity.id
_entity.type
_entity.pdbx_description
1 polymer ?
#
loop_
_entity_poly.entity_id
_entity_poly.type
_entity_poly.pdbx_seq_one_letter_code
_entity_poly.pdbx_strand_id
1 'polypeptide(L)'
;MTTQTIKLTVSDVVLDAMKRAMPKTNKAELALNKFVNVLEQHLEQSLMHMDDNMYKFFKHFYVSTHNLSLEVGQFVIDGKRQYLDKWLGSKGLHLIRVTKPGQKGGDYSTVCLTEHVQMNDAMDINQLRKKTIDELDALLNDKSLTDTDFFYKLFPDFLTMTKAQINKHYDLCPINVKSLNQFIVFLTKRANMMNTVKKQMLIRQAKAIARIAQAGINTLPMKKHSSYFGRTYYTGRLNVQSIRKVLRHAMLGDCYEYDIRSSVVAWKLGFAWQICSRNGITPKEFNSNFKTCLSYLGDKKKFRETVRLNTFGNGSNISLDM
;
A
#
# COMPACT_ATOMS: atom_id res chain seq x y z
N MET A 1 7.25 -6.93 22.04
CA MET A 1 8.14 -6.17 21.13
C MET A 1 7.52 -6.28 19.75
N THR A 2 7.19 -5.16 19.10
CA THR A 2 6.67 -5.16 17.73
C THR A 2 7.73 -5.70 16.77
N THR A 3 7.43 -6.80 16.08
CA THR A 3 8.24 -7.26 14.94
C THR A 3 7.96 -6.34 13.76
N GLN A 4 8.59 -5.16 13.80
CA GLN A 4 8.80 -4.36 12.60
C GLN A 4 9.62 -5.22 11.62
N THR A 5 9.18 -5.25 10.38
CA THR A 5 9.89 -5.82 9.24
C THR A 5 11.18 -5.07 8.96
N ILE A 6 11.27 -3.81 9.40
CA ILE A 6 12.50 -3.01 9.39
C ILE A 6 13.13 -3.03 10.77
N LYS A 7 14.41 -3.38 10.84
CA LYS A 7 15.24 -3.25 12.02
C LYS A 7 16.47 -2.41 11.74
N LEU A 8 16.72 -1.44 12.60
CA LEU A 8 17.88 -0.57 12.51
C LEU A 8 18.90 -0.94 13.59
N THR A 9 20.15 -1.02 13.18
CA THR A 9 21.29 -1.13 14.07
C THR A 9 22.07 0.17 13.97
N VAL A 10 22.24 0.85 15.11
CA VAL A 10 22.97 2.12 15.19
C VAL A 10 24.40 1.84 15.63
N SER A 11 25.37 2.52 15.03
CA SER A 11 26.79 2.48 15.40
C SER A 11 27.01 2.82 16.88
N ASP A 12 27.92 2.08 17.52
CA ASP A 12 28.30 2.28 18.93
C ASP A 12 28.80 3.71 19.22
N VAL A 13 29.41 4.36 18.22
CA VAL A 13 29.90 5.75 18.32
C VAL A 13 28.79 6.73 18.72
N VAL A 14 27.56 6.49 18.23
CA VAL A 14 26.40 7.32 18.57
C VAL A 14 26.02 7.13 20.03
N LEU A 15 25.91 5.86 20.47
CA LEU A 15 25.54 5.54 21.84
C LEU A 15 26.59 6.04 22.84
N ASP A 16 27.87 5.91 22.53
CA ASP A 16 28.98 6.39 23.36
C ASP A 16 28.99 7.92 23.49
N ALA A 17 28.67 8.64 22.43
CA ALA A 17 28.48 10.09 22.48
C ALA A 17 27.26 10.47 23.36
N MET A 18 26.15 9.74 23.22
CA MET A 18 24.95 9.98 24.03
C MET A 18 25.18 9.68 25.52
N LYS A 19 25.90 8.60 25.85
CA LYS A 19 26.26 8.25 27.24
C LYS A 19 27.09 9.36 27.91
N ARG A 20 28.03 9.96 27.17
CA ARG A 20 28.80 11.11 27.66
C ARG A 20 27.93 12.34 27.94
N ALA A 21 26.95 12.61 27.07
CA ALA A 21 26.06 13.76 27.19
C ALA A 21 24.86 13.54 28.14
N MET A 22 24.57 12.28 28.48
CA MET A 22 23.46 11.84 29.33
C MET A 22 23.97 10.83 30.37
N PRO A 23 24.79 11.24 31.36
CA PRO A 23 25.54 10.33 32.24
C PRO A 23 24.68 9.49 33.21
N LYS A 24 23.35 9.65 33.21
CA LYS A 24 22.44 8.83 34.02
C LYS A 24 22.32 7.43 33.41
N THR A 25 22.40 6.41 34.26
CA THR A 25 22.73 5.00 33.98
C THR A 25 21.90 4.24 32.93
N ASN A 26 20.87 4.84 32.33
CA ASN A 26 20.07 4.23 31.26
C ASN A 26 19.41 5.23 30.29
N LYS A 27 19.63 6.55 30.46
CA LYS A 27 18.85 7.55 29.72
C LYS A 27 19.25 7.64 28.27
N ALA A 28 20.53 7.45 27.96
CA ALA A 28 21.04 7.42 26.60
C ALA A 28 20.44 6.25 25.82
N GLU A 29 20.45 5.05 26.40
CA GLU A 29 19.90 3.83 25.82
C GLU A 29 18.41 3.97 25.57
N LEU A 30 17.64 4.45 26.55
CA LEU A 30 16.20 4.65 26.41
C LEU A 30 15.86 5.68 25.33
N ALA A 31 16.62 6.78 25.26
CA ALA A 31 16.42 7.82 24.25
C ALA A 31 16.75 7.31 22.84
N LEU A 32 17.87 6.58 22.68
CA LEU A 32 18.27 6.01 21.41
C LEU A 32 17.28 4.93 20.95
N ASN A 33 16.89 4.02 21.85
CA ASN A 33 15.88 2.99 21.56
C ASN A 33 14.55 3.60 21.14
N LYS A 34 14.11 4.68 21.80
CA LYS A 34 12.91 5.40 21.38
C LYS A 34 13.08 5.97 19.97
N PHE A 35 14.22 6.60 19.67
CA PHE A 35 14.46 7.17 18.35
C PHE A 35 14.48 6.11 17.25
N VAL A 36 15.18 5.01 17.48
CA VAL A 36 15.23 3.86 16.57
C VAL A 36 13.83 3.30 16.32
N ASN A 37 13.04 3.06 17.37
CA ASN A 37 11.68 2.52 17.23
C ASN A 37 10.77 3.45 16.43
N VAL A 38 10.82 4.77 16.67
CA VAL A 38 10.01 5.73 15.90
C VAL A 38 10.51 5.79 14.45
N LEU A 39 11.82 5.85 14.23
CA LEU A 39 12.38 5.89 12.88
C LEU A 39 12.00 4.64 12.07
N GLU A 40 12.12 3.44 12.65
CA GLU A 40 11.67 2.18 12.04
C GLU A 40 10.20 2.26 11.56
N GLN A 41 9.31 2.85 12.37
CA GLN A 41 7.90 3.02 12.00
C GLN A 41 7.71 3.97 10.83
N HIS A 42 8.42 5.11 10.81
CA HIS A 42 8.36 6.06 9.71
C HIS A 42 8.91 5.45 8.41
N LEU A 43 9.99 4.67 8.49
CA LEU A 43 10.54 3.95 7.33
C LEU A 43 9.56 2.89 6.80
N GLU A 44 8.91 2.12 7.69
CA GLU A 44 7.88 1.16 7.29
C GLU A 44 6.71 1.84 6.57
N GLN A 45 6.17 2.92 7.15
CA GLN A 45 5.10 3.69 6.51
C GLN A 45 5.54 4.21 5.15
N SER A 46 6.76 4.74 5.07
CA SER A 46 7.35 5.19 3.81
C SER A 46 7.37 4.09 2.76
N LEU A 47 7.80 2.88 3.12
CA LEU A 47 7.86 1.73 2.22
C LEU A 47 6.48 1.19 1.81
N MET A 48 5.44 1.38 2.62
CA MET A 48 4.05 1.10 2.23
C MET A 48 3.51 2.14 1.23
N HIS A 49 4.14 3.30 1.16
CA HIS A 49 3.67 4.49 0.46
C HIS A 49 4.46 4.85 -0.80
N MET A 50 5.63 4.25 -1.01
CA MET A 50 6.52 4.56 -2.14
C MET A 50 5.97 4.10 -3.49
N ASP A 51 6.29 4.88 -4.52
CA ASP A 51 6.20 4.59 -5.94
C ASP A 51 7.54 4.07 -6.50
N ASP A 52 7.45 3.34 -7.62
CA ASP A 52 8.45 2.40 -8.20
C ASP A 52 9.91 2.91 -8.37
N ASN A 53 10.17 4.22 -8.30
CA ASN A 53 11.45 4.79 -8.75
C ASN A 53 12.42 5.21 -7.62
N MET A 54 11.94 5.61 -6.44
CA MET A 54 12.82 6.21 -5.42
C MET A 54 13.62 5.20 -4.59
N TYR A 55 13.04 4.04 -4.28
CA TYR A 55 13.75 2.98 -3.55
C TYR A 55 14.79 2.28 -4.43
N LYS A 56 14.49 2.10 -5.73
CA LYS A 56 15.29 1.31 -6.69
C LYS A 56 16.75 1.78 -6.80
N PHE A 57 16.97 3.09 -6.69
CA PHE A 57 18.24 3.69 -7.05
C PHE A 57 18.98 4.35 -5.87
N PHE A 58 18.28 4.74 -4.79
CA PHE A 58 18.88 5.67 -3.83
C PHE A 58 18.72 5.34 -2.34
N LYS A 59 18.00 4.27 -1.96
CA LYS A 59 17.64 4.00 -0.55
C LYS A 59 17.04 5.24 0.15
N HIS A 60 16.20 5.96 -0.59
CA HIS A 60 15.55 7.17 -0.12
C HIS A 60 14.16 6.86 0.44
N PHE A 61 13.76 7.60 1.46
CA PHE A 61 12.51 7.46 2.18
C PHE A 61 11.78 8.80 2.25
N TYR A 62 10.46 8.76 2.10
CA TYR A 62 9.56 9.86 2.44
C TYR A 62 9.27 9.83 3.93
N VAL A 63 9.76 10.82 4.68
CA VAL A 63 9.59 10.94 6.13
C VAL A 63 9.24 12.39 6.50
N SER A 64 8.22 12.57 7.35
CA SER A 64 7.98 13.86 8.00
C SER A 64 9.03 14.06 9.10
N THR A 65 10.08 14.83 8.81
CA THR A 65 11.14 15.13 9.80
C THR A 65 10.59 15.86 11.02
N HIS A 66 9.52 16.65 10.85
CA HIS A 66 8.82 17.30 11.95
C HIS A 66 8.13 16.29 12.87
N ASN A 67 7.30 15.39 12.31
CA ASN A 67 6.60 14.38 13.11
C ASN A 67 7.59 13.42 13.78
N LEU A 68 8.65 13.02 13.06
CA LEU A 68 9.73 12.22 13.62
C LEU A 68 10.32 12.89 14.86
N SER A 69 10.74 14.16 14.76
CA SER A 69 11.31 14.90 15.91
C SER A 69 10.31 15.05 17.07
N LEU A 70 9.03 15.29 16.77
CA LEU A 70 7.97 15.40 17.79
C LEU A 70 7.70 14.08 18.52
N GLU A 71 7.55 12.98 17.80
CA GLU A 71 7.26 11.65 18.36
C GLU A 71 8.44 11.12 19.19
N VAL A 72 9.66 11.36 18.73
CA VAL A 72 10.89 11.10 19.49
C VAL A 72 10.93 11.97 20.75
N GLY A 73 10.65 13.26 20.60
CA GLY A 73 10.54 14.22 21.68
C GLY A 73 11.88 14.79 22.15
N GLN A 74 11.83 15.48 23.30
CA GLN A 74 12.97 16.17 23.89
C GLN A 74 13.52 15.40 25.09
N PHE A 75 14.83 15.48 25.25
CA PHE A 75 15.55 14.89 26.38
C PHE A 75 16.45 15.94 27.03
N VAL A 76 16.87 15.68 28.27
CA VAL A 76 17.91 16.48 28.93
C VAL A 76 19.26 15.93 28.48
N ILE A 77 19.93 16.66 27.60
CA ILE A 77 21.22 16.31 26.98
C ILE A 77 22.17 17.48 27.23
N ASP A 78 23.39 17.24 27.73
CA ASP A 78 24.32 18.29 28.15
C ASP A 78 23.69 19.29 29.15
N GLY A 79 22.84 18.78 30.05
CA GLY A 79 22.12 19.59 31.03
C GLY A 79 20.98 20.46 30.48
N LYS A 80 20.71 20.44 29.17
CA LYS A 80 19.66 21.26 28.53
C LYS A 80 18.58 20.38 27.92
N ARG A 81 17.32 20.83 28.00
CA ARG A 81 16.19 20.16 27.34
C ARG A 81 16.19 20.50 25.85
N GLN A 82 16.44 19.51 25.00
CA GLN A 82 16.56 19.68 23.55
C GLN A 82 16.12 18.42 22.80
N TYR A 83 15.80 18.57 21.52
CA TYR A 83 15.44 17.43 20.66
C TYR A 83 16.67 16.61 20.32
N LEU A 84 16.54 15.27 20.35
CA LEU A 84 17.65 14.36 20.14
C LEU A 84 18.21 14.44 18.71
N ASP A 85 17.35 14.56 17.70
CA ASP A 85 17.76 14.67 16.29
C ASP A 85 18.59 15.94 16.02
N LYS A 86 18.21 17.06 16.63
CA LYS A 86 18.98 18.32 16.57
C LYS A 86 20.33 18.20 17.25
N TRP A 87 20.37 17.60 18.45
CA TRP A 87 21.62 17.41 19.19
C TRP A 87 22.58 16.50 18.44
N LEU A 88 22.10 15.35 17.97
CA LEU A 88 22.88 14.43 17.13
C LEU A 88 23.43 15.14 15.90
N GLY A 89 22.65 16.04 15.31
CA GLY A 89 23.10 16.85 14.20
C GLY A 89 24.25 17.78 14.48
N SER A 90 24.19 18.48 15.61
CA SER A 90 25.30 19.34 16.05
C SER A 90 26.61 18.59 16.28
N LYS A 91 26.56 17.27 16.44
CA LYS A 91 27.71 16.38 16.63
C LYS A 91 28.10 15.60 15.37
N GLY A 92 27.42 15.78 14.24
CA GLY A 92 27.63 15.00 13.02
C GLY A 92 27.20 13.53 13.14
N LEU A 93 26.33 13.21 14.11
CA LEU A 93 25.86 11.85 14.43
C LEU A 93 24.39 11.65 14.01
N HIS A 94 23.94 12.36 13.00
CA HIS A 94 22.59 12.21 12.46
C HIS A 94 22.33 10.74 12.08
N LEU A 95 21.13 10.23 12.39
CA LEU A 95 20.70 8.90 11.93
C LEU A 95 20.13 8.93 10.50
N ILE A 96 19.64 10.09 10.09
CA ILE A 96 19.10 10.34 8.76
C ILE A 96 19.68 11.63 8.17
N ARG A 97 19.85 11.65 6.86
CA ARG A 97 20.21 12.84 6.09
C ARG A 97 19.06 13.23 5.20
N VAL A 98 18.63 14.49 5.28
CA VAL A 98 17.60 15.05 4.40
C VAL A 98 18.25 15.37 3.04
N THR A 99 17.79 14.71 1.99
CA THR A 99 18.28 14.95 0.62
C THR A 99 17.41 15.96 -0.12
N LYS A 100 16.10 15.97 0.16
CA LYS A 100 15.18 17.03 -0.29
C LYS A 100 14.22 17.39 0.84
N PRO A 101 14.16 18.66 1.26
CA PRO A 101 13.22 19.09 2.29
C PRO A 101 11.79 19.03 1.75
N GLY A 102 10.87 18.55 2.59
CA GLY A 102 9.42 18.60 2.33
C GLY A 102 8.83 19.98 2.62
N GLN A 103 7.53 20.13 2.34
CA GLN A 103 6.79 21.36 2.61
C GLN A 103 5.95 21.25 3.88
N LYS A 104 5.83 22.34 4.64
CA LYS A 104 4.98 22.38 5.84
C LYS A 104 3.52 22.17 5.44
N GLY A 105 2.90 21.09 5.92
CA GLY A 105 1.53 20.73 5.58
C GLY A 105 1.34 20.12 4.18
N GLY A 106 2.44 19.86 3.47
CA GLY A 106 2.46 19.28 2.13
C GLY A 106 3.32 18.03 2.06
N ASP A 107 4.20 17.97 1.06
CA ASP A 107 5.01 16.78 0.78
C ASP A 107 5.98 16.43 1.90
N TYR A 108 6.17 15.13 2.12
CA TYR A 108 7.20 14.62 3.03
C TYR A 108 8.60 14.92 2.53
N SER A 109 9.56 15.06 3.45
CA SER A 109 10.97 15.17 3.11
C SER A 109 11.47 13.85 2.52
N THR A 110 12.36 13.94 1.53
CA THR A 110 13.15 12.80 1.08
C THR A 110 14.39 12.69 1.97
N VAL A 111 14.60 11.53 2.58
CA VAL A 111 15.71 11.26 3.50
C VAL A 111 16.44 9.98 3.13
N CYS A 112 17.71 9.86 3.50
CA CYS A 112 18.46 8.61 3.47
C CYS A 112 19.00 8.29 4.86
N LEU A 113 19.27 7.01 5.14
CA LEU A 113 20.05 6.63 6.32
C LEU A 113 21.49 7.13 6.18
N THR A 114 22.11 7.50 7.28
CA THR A 114 23.53 7.86 7.33
C THR A 114 24.40 6.62 7.53
N GLU A 115 25.71 6.79 7.48
CA GLU A 115 26.72 5.78 7.80
C GLU A 115 26.60 5.22 9.22
N HIS A 116 25.93 5.94 10.13
CA HIS A 116 25.72 5.53 11.52
C HIS A 116 24.61 4.50 11.69
N VAL A 117 23.86 4.18 10.63
CA VAL A 117 22.69 3.30 10.70
C VAL A 117 22.76 2.22 9.63
N GLN A 118 22.70 0.98 10.07
CA GLN A 118 22.45 -0.17 9.20
C GLN A 118 20.99 -0.58 9.30
N MET A 119 20.40 -0.93 8.17
CA MET A 119 19.01 -1.36 8.08
C MET A 119 18.95 -2.81 7.60
N ASN A 120 18.25 -3.64 8.38
CA ASN A 120 17.81 -4.95 7.97
C ASN A 120 16.32 -4.91 7.64
N ASP A 121 15.95 -5.51 6.52
CA ASP A 121 14.60 -5.49 5.99
C ASP A 121 14.15 -6.92 5.68
N ALA A 122 13.37 -7.50 6.60
CA ALA A 122 12.90 -8.87 6.49
C ALA A 122 12.03 -9.10 5.23
N MET A 123 11.49 -8.05 4.64
CA MET A 123 10.67 -8.08 3.43
C MET A 123 11.46 -7.68 2.17
N ASP A 124 12.79 -7.53 2.26
CA ASP A 124 13.63 -7.35 1.08
C ASP A 124 13.51 -8.57 0.17
N ILE A 125 13.21 -8.33 -1.10
CA ILE A 125 12.91 -9.39 -2.05
C ILE A 125 14.13 -10.29 -2.33
N ASN A 126 15.35 -9.77 -2.21
CA ASN A 126 16.55 -10.60 -2.40
C ASN A 126 16.78 -11.50 -1.18
N GLN A 127 16.49 -11.01 0.04
CA GLN A 127 16.45 -11.85 1.24
C GLN A 127 15.34 -12.92 1.16
N LEU A 128 14.13 -12.53 0.77
CA LEU A 128 12.99 -13.44 0.64
C LEU A 128 13.24 -14.55 -0.40
N ARG A 129 13.94 -14.23 -1.49
CA ARG A 129 14.32 -15.23 -2.51
C ARG A 129 15.23 -16.33 -1.97
N LYS A 130 16.04 -16.05 -0.96
CA LYS A 130 16.96 -17.02 -0.34
C LYS A 130 16.22 -18.01 0.58
N LYS A 131 15.04 -17.65 1.10
CA LYS A 131 14.25 -18.51 1.98
C LYS A 131 13.64 -19.69 1.24
N THR A 132 13.49 -20.85 1.86
CA THR A 132 12.67 -21.94 1.31
C THR A 132 11.19 -21.56 1.29
N ILE A 133 10.35 -22.38 0.65
CA ILE A 133 8.89 -22.14 0.67
C ILE A 133 8.37 -22.26 2.11
N ASP A 134 8.81 -23.27 2.86
CA ASP A 134 8.41 -23.47 4.25
C ASP A 134 8.87 -22.34 5.17
N GLU A 135 10.09 -21.82 4.98
CA GLU A 135 10.58 -20.65 5.71
C GLU A 135 9.80 -19.37 5.37
N LEU A 136 9.37 -19.22 4.12
CA LEU A 136 8.54 -18.10 3.69
C LEU A 136 7.14 -18.21 4.27
N ASP A 137 6.54 -19.40 4.26
CA ASP A 137 5.23 -19.65 4.86
C ASP A 137 5.27 -19.45 6.38
N ALA A 138 6.33 -19.90 7.06
CA ALA A 138 6.54 -19.62 8.48
C ALA A 138 6.62 -18.11 8.75
N LEU A 139 7.39 -17.36 7.96
CA LEU A 139 7.49 -15.89 8.08
C LEU A 139 6.14 -15.19 7.80
N LEU A 140 5.37 -15.68 6.83
CA LEU A 140 4.08 -15.11 6.48
C LEU A 140 3.00 -15.42 7.52
N ASN A 141 3.13 -16.53 8.25
CA ASN A 141 2.18 -16.99 9.26
C ASN A 141 2.65 -16.78 10.70
N ASP A 142 3.81 -16.14 10.92
CA ASP A 142 4.31 -15.84 12.26
C ASP A 142 3.31 -14.97 13.04
N LYS A 143 2.72 -15.56 14.09
CA LYS A 143 1.72 -14.96 14.98
C LYS A 143 2.33 -14.34 16.24
N SER A 144 3.65 -14.27 16.38
CA SER A 144 4.33 -13.63 17.53
C SER A 144 4.09 -12.11 17.62
N LEU A 145 3.29 -11.58 16.71
CA LEU A 145 2.82 -10.21 16.62
C LEU A 145 1.52 -10.05 17.41
N THR A 146 1.43 -9.06 18.26
CA THR A 146 0.12 -8.50 18.63
C THR A 146 -0.41 -7.74 17.41
N ASP A 147 -0.90 -8.47 16.39
CA ASP A 147 -1.49 -7.91 15.17
C ASP A 147 -2.65 -6.94 15.49
N THR A 148 -3.23 -7.09 16.68
CA THR A 148 -4.14 -6.16 17.35
C THR A 148 -3.59 -4.75 17.53
N ASP A 149 -2.34 -4.57 17.99
CA ASP A 149 -1.74 -3.24 18.20
C ASP A 149 -1.49 -2.53 16.88
N PHE A 150 -1.03 -3.28 15.86
CA PHE A 150 -0.85 -2.75 14.51
C PHE A 150 -2.19 -2.35 13.89
N PHE A 151 -3.21 -3.19 14.03
CA PHE A 151 -4.56 -2.90 13.55
C PHE A 151 -5.12 -1.63 14.19
N TYR A 152 -5.10 -1.52 15.51
CA TYR A 152 -5.62 -0.33 16.21
C TYR A 152 -4.73 0.90 16.02
N LYS A 153 -3.45 0.75 15.68
CA LYS A 153 -2.63 1.89 15.25
C LYS A 153 -3.08 2.45 13.90
N LEU A 154 -3.47 1.59 12.96
CA LEU A 154 -3.99 2.01 11.65
C LEU A 154 -5.44 2.48 11.72
N PHE A 155 -6.23 1.87 12.61
CA PHE A 155 -7.65 2.13 12.79
C PHE A 155 -7.97 2.43 14.27
N PRO A 156 -7.43 3.51 14.85
CA PRO A 156 -7.62 3.82 16.27
C PRO A 156 -9.09 4.05 16.62
N ASP A 157 -9.87 4.55 15.66
CA ASP A 157 -11.32 4.74 15.79
C ASP A 157 -12.04 3.45 16.25
N PHE A 158 -11.55 2.26 15.86
CA PHE A 158 -12.19 0.98 16.19
C PHE A 158 -12.17 0.65 17.68
N LEU A 159 -11.26 1.22 18.48
CA LEU A 159 -11.25 1.05 19.93
C LEU A 159 -12.41 1.82 20.62
N THR A 160 -12.87 2.89 19.99
CA THR A 160 -13.81 3.85 20.59
C THR A 160 -15.20 3.80 19.97
N MET A 161 -15.32 3.27 18.75
CA MET A 161 -16.57 3.23 18.00
C MET A 161 -17.41 1.99 18.31
N THR A 162 -18.71 2.20 18.44
CA THR A 162 -19.71 1.13 18.41
C THR A 162 -19.79 0.49 17.03
N LYS A 163 -20.35 -0.73 16.94
CA LYS A 163 -20.58 -1.43 15.66
C LYS A 163 -21.38 -0.60 14.65
N ALA A 164 -22.38 0.17 15.12
CA ALA A 164 -23.17 1.05 14.26
C ALA A 164 -22.33 2.20 13.68
N GLN A 165 -21.46 2.79 14.49
CA GLN A 165 -20.52 3.84 14.04
C GLN A 165 -19.50 3.27 13.04
N ILE A 166 -18.96 2.07 13.30
CA ILE A 166 -18.07 1.39 12.35
C ILE A 166 -18.76 1.20 11.00
N ASN A 167 -19.97 0.63 10.96
CA ASN A 167 -20.71 0.43 9.71
C ASN A 167 -21.02 1.74 8.97
N LYS A 168 -21.23 2.84 9.71
CA LYS A 168 -21.46 4.16 9.13
C LYS A 168 -20.19 4.73 8.49
N HIS A 169 -19.03 4.55 9.10
CA HIS A 169 -17.78 5.18 8.68
C HIS A 169 -16.86 4.28 7.84
N TYR A 170 -17.07 2.97 7.86
CA TYR A 170 -16.24 1.98 7.20
C TYR A 170 -17.09 0.99 6.42
N ASP A 171 -16.55 0.50 5.29
CA ASP A 171 -16.96 -0.75 4.69
C ASP A 171 -15.90 -1.81 5.00
N LEU A 172 -16.32 -3.00 5.41
CA LEU A 172 -15.41 -4.11 5.74
C LEU A 172 -15.28 -5.02 4.52
N CYS A 173 -14.14 -4.95 3.83
CA CYS A 173 -13.88 -5.75 2.64
C CYS A 173 -13.38 -7.15 3.05
N PRO A 174 -14.04 -8.25 2.67
CA PRO A 174 -13.56 -9.59 2.98
C PRO A 174 -12.25 -9.88 2.22
N ILE A 175 -11.28 -10.45 2.94
CA ILE A 175 -9.95 -10.77 2.42
C ILE A 175 -9.72 -12.28 2.45
N ASN A 176 -9.37 -12.82 1.29
CA ASN A 176 -8.86 -14.18 1.16
C ASN A 176 -7.36 -14.22 1.51
N VAL A 177 -7.05 -14.30 2.81
CA VAL A 177 -5.67 -14.32 3.32
C VAL A 177 -4.84 -15.46 2.72
N LYS A 178 -5.46 -16.64 2.49
CA LYS A 178 -4.77 -17.78 1.88
C LYS A 178 -4.32 -17.47 0.45
N SER A 179 -5.21 -16.93 -0.38
CA SER A 179 -4.89 -16.53 -1.75
C SER A 179 -3.83 -15.43 -1.78
N LEU A 180 -3.94 -14.46 -0.86
CA LEU A 180 -2.99 -13.37 -0.72
C LEU A 180 -1.58 -13.84 -0.32
N ASN A 181 -1.47 -14.81 0.60
CA ASN A 181 -0.19 -15.40 0.98
C ASN A 181 0.44 -16.18 -0.20
N GLN A 182 -0.36 -16.96 -0.94
CA GLN A 182 0.11 -17.65 -2.15
C GLN A 182 0.58 -16.67 -3.24
N PHE A 183 -0.07 -15.51 -3.35
CA PHE A 183 0.39 -14.45 -4.23
C PHE A 183 1.77 -13.90 -3.83
N ILE A 184 2.06 -13.75 -2.53
CA ILE A 184 3.40 -13.36 -2.04
C ILE A 184 4.45 -14.42 -2.42
N VAL A 185 4.14 -15.71 -2.24
CA VAL A 185 5.02 -16.82 -2.65
C VAL A 185 5.27 -16.77 -4.16
N PHE A 186 4.22 -16.60 -4.97
CA PHE A 186 4.31 -16.46 -6.42
C PHE A 186 5.22 -15.30 -6.84
N LEU A 187 5.01 -14.10 -6.27
CA LEU A 187 5.83 -12.92 -6.57
C LEU A 187 7.31 -13.12 -6.22
N THR A 188 7.57 -13.88 -5.15
CA THR A 188 8.93 -14.15 -4.67
C THR A 188 9.65 -15.18 -5.54
N LYS A 189 8.96 -16.25 -5.95
CA LYS A 189 9.60 -17.45 -6.53
C LYS A 189 9.37 -17.66 -8.03
N ARG A 190 8.25 -17.20 -8.57
CA ARG A 190 7.79 -17.60 -9.91
C ARG A 190 7.55 -16.44 -10.87
N ALA A 191 7.16 -15.28 -10.38
CA ALA A 191 6.93 -14.12 -11.24
C ALA A 191 8.23 -13.71 -11.95
N ASN A 192 8.30 -13.79 -13.28
CA ASN A 192 9.48 -13.45 -14.08
C ASN A 192 9.25 -12.21 -14.98
N MET A 193 8.00 -11.93 -15.37
CA MET A 193 7.62 -10.77 -16.21
C MET A 193 7.46 -9.43 -15.47
N MET A 194 7.94 -9.34 -14.22
CA MET A 194 7.82 -8.14 -13.40
C MET A 194 9.15 -7.76 -12.79
N ASN A 195 9.48 -6.47 -12.81
CA ASN A 195 10.72 -5.97 -12.22
C ASN A 195 10.72 -6.16 -10.70
N THR A 196 11.92 -6.21 -10.11
CA THR A 196 12.15 -6.50 -8.69
C THR A 196 11.46 -5.49 -7.75
N VAL A 197 11.37 -4.22 -8.13
CA VAL A 197 10.79 -3.17 -7.28
C VAL A 197 9.26 -3.26 -7.24
N LYS A 198 8.64 -3.43 -8.41
CA LYS A 198 7.19 -3.70 -8.53
C LYS A 198 6.79 -4.90 -7.67
N LYS A 199 7.60 -5.96 -7.70
CA LYS A 199 7.38 -7.14 -6.86
C LYS A 199 7.50 -6.82 -5.37
N GLN A 200 8.57 -6.15 -4.95
CA GLN A 200 8.78 -5.81 -3.55
C GLN A 200 7.65 -4.93 -3.00
N MET A 201 7.19 -3.94 -3.77
CA MET A 201 6.04 -3.11 -3.40
C MET A 201 4.77 -3.94 -3.23
N LEU A 202 4.46 -4.83 -4.19
CA LEU A 202 3.28 -5.69 -4.10
C LEU A 202 3.36 -6.66 -2.93
N ILE A 203 4.54 -7.22 -2.64
CA ILE A 203 4.78 -8.09 -1.48
C ILE A 203 4.50 -7.33 -0.17
N ARG A 204 5.01 -6.10 -0.04
CA ARG A 204 4.76 -5.27 1.16
C ARG A 204 3.28 -4.94 1.34
N GLN A 205 2.61 -4.50 0.27
CA GLN A 205 1.18 -4.20 0.33
C GLN A 205 0.37 -5.45 0.66
N ALA A 206 0.67 -6.58 0.04
CA ALA A 206 0.03 -7.86 0.31
C ALA A 206 0.21 -8.30 1.77
N LYS A 207 1.43 -8.23 2.31
CA LYS A 207 1.69 -8.59 3.72
C LYS A 207 0.99 -7.63 4.69
N ALA A 208 0.97 -6.33 4.41
CA ALA A 208 0.24 -5.36 5.23
C ALA A 208 -1.27 -5.68 5.27
N ILE A 209 -1.88 -5.95 4.12
CA ILE A 209 -3.30 -6.33 4.01
C ILE A 209 -3.56 -7.66 4.75
N ALA A 210 -2.69 -8.66 4.56
CA ALA A 210 -2.82 -9.95 5.24
C ALA A 210 -2.83 -9.78 6.77
N ARG A 211 -1.91 -8.95 7.31
CA ARG A 211 -1.85 -8.67 8.75
C ARG A 211 -3.07 -7.93 9.27
N ILE A 212 -3.55 -6.91 8.55
CA ILE A 212 -4.79 -6.19 8.90
C ILE A 212 -5.96 -7.18 8.92
N ALA A 213 -6.08 -8.02 7.90
CA ALA A 213 -7.15 -9.00 7.79
C ALA A 213 -7.08 -10.05 8.91
N GLN A 214 -5.90 -10.58 9.22
CA GLN A 214 -5.70 -11.55 10.30
C GLN A 214 -6.09 -10.97 11.67
N ALA A 215 -5.82 -9.68 11.92
CA ALA A 215 -6.30 -8.99 13.12
C ALA A 215 -7.81 -8.71 13.09
N GLY A 216 -8.34 -8.33 11.93
CA GLY A 216 -9.70 -7.85 11.72
C GLY A 216 -10.71 -8.90 11.27
N ILE A 217 -10.59 -10.15 11.71
CA ILE A 217 -11.50 -11.27 11.37
C ILE A 217 -11.65 -11.42 9.83
N ASN A 218 -10.52 -11.50 9.13
CA ASN A 218 -10.41 -11.61 7.68
C ASN A 218 -11.05 -10.45 6.90
N THR A 219 -11.09 -9.23 7.47
CA THR A 219 -11.58 -8.05 6.76
C THR A 219 -10.55 -6.93 6.69
N LEU A 220 -10.57 -6.16 5.61
CA LEU A 220 -9.86 -4.91 5.45
C LEU A 220 -10.85 -3.75 5.66
N PRO A 221 -10.73 -2.94 6.73
CA PRO A 221 -11.52 -1.74 6.90
C PRO A 221 -11.22 -0.70 5.82
N MET A 222 -12.27 -0.20 5.15
CA MET A 222 -12.20 0.84 4.14
C MET A 222 -12.94 2.08 4.62
N LYS A 223 -12.20 3.11 5.04
CA LYS A 223 -12.78 4.35 5.58
C LYS A 223 -13.49 5.13 4.48
N LYS A 224 -14.79 5.35 4.64
CA LYS A 224 -15.66 6.02 3.67
C LYS A 224 -15.28 7.50 3.54
N HIS A 225 -15.25 7.96 2.30
CA HIS A 225 -15.12 9.35 1.91
C HIS A 225 -16.23 9.69 0.91
N SER A 226 -17.31 10.28 1.41
CA SER A 226 -18.46 10.63 0.59
C SER A 226 -18.10 11.78 -0.34
N SER A 227 -18.33 11.59 -1.64
CA SER A 227 -18.31 12.68 -2.61
C SER A 227 -19.65 13.40 -2.63
N TYR A 228 -19.63 14.71 -2.89
CA TYR A 228 -20.83 15.50 -3.15
C TYR A 228 -21.69 14.92 -4.30
N PHE A 229 -21.06 14.25 -5.27
CA PHE A 229 -21.72 13.58 -6.40
C PHE A 229 -22.34 12.22 -6.05
N GLY A 230 -22.46 11.87 -4.76
CA GLY A 230 -23.10 10.63 -4.29
C GLY A 230 -22.26 9.36 -4.44
N ARG A 231 -21.01 9.45 -4.91
CA ARG A 231 -20.07 8.32 -4.95
C ARG A 231 -19.33 8.17 -3.63
N THR A 232 -19.20 6.93 -3.14
CA THR A 232 -18.34 6.61 -2.00
C THR A 232 -16.93 6.27 -2.48
N TYR A 233 -15.98 7.11 -2.10
CA TYR A 233 -14.56 6.82 -2.21
C TYR A 233 -14.04 6.28 -0.88
N TYR A 234 -12.82 5.75 -0.89
CA TYR A 234 -12.15 5.34 0.33
C TYR A 234 -10.89 6.15 0.56
N THR A 235 -10.63 6.54 1.82
CA THR A 235 -9.39 7.22 2.19
C THR A 235 -8.26 6.23 2.46
N GLY A 236 -7.02 6.74 2.47
CA GLY A 236 -5.81 5.94 2.66
C GLY A 236 -5.36 5.19 1.41
N ARG A 237 -4.12 4.68 1.39
CA ARG A 237 -3.57 3.96 0.23
C ARG A 237 -3.96 2.47 0.17
N LEU A 238 -4.20 1.84 1.33
CA LEU A 238 -4.60 0.43 1.42
C LEU A 238 -6.11 0.31 1.41
N ASN A 239 -6.72 0.59 0.25
CA ASN A 239 -8.13 0.33 0.01
C ASN A 239 -8.33 -0.38 -1.34
N VAL A 240 -9.45 -1.07 -1.48
CA VAL A 240 -9.74 -1.91 -2.65
C VAL A 240 -9.68 -1.09 -3.95
N GLN A 241 -10.11 0.17 -3.95
CA GLN A 241 -10.14 1.03 -5.14
C GLN A 241 -8.75 1.47 -5.60
N SER A 242 -7.83 1.72 -4.66
CA SER A 242 -6.49 2.27 -4.93
C SER A 242 -5.42 1.21 -5.19
N ILE A 243 -5.67 -0.03 -4.73
CA ILE A 243 -4.76 -1.15 -4.94
C ILE A 243 -4.76 -1.59 -6.41
N ARG A 244 -3.56 -1.97 -6.90
CA ARG A 244 -3.36 -2.49 -8.27
C ARG A 244 -4.23 -3.73 -8.52
N LYS A 245 -4.78 -3.85 -9.74
CA LYS A 245 -5.70 -4.91 -10.14
C LYS A 245 -5.22 -6.32 -9.80
N VAL A 246 -3.94 -6.62 -10.03
CA VAL A 246 -3.35 -7.94 -9.73
C VAL A 246 -3.37 -8.28 -8.23
N LEU A 247 -3.09 -7.31 -7.37
CA LEU A 247 -3.14 -7.49 -5.91
C LEU A 247 -4.59 -7.54 -5.43
N ARG A 248 -5.49 -6.76 -6.05
CA ARG A 248 -6.94 -6.82 -5.77
C ARG A 248 -7.51 -8.21 -6.04
N HIS A 249 -7.13 -8.82 -7.16
CA HIS A 249 -7.54 -10.19 -7.49
C HIS A 249 -7.01 -11.18 -6.46
N ALA A 250 -5.73 -11.09 -6.09
CA ALA A 250 -5.12 -11.96 -5.08
C ALA A 250 -5.79 -11.83 -3.69
N MET A 251 -6.06 -10.60 -3.23
CA MET A 251 -6.65 -10.38 -1.90
C MET A 251 -8.13 -10.74 -1.84
N LEU A 252 -8.88 -10.65 -2.93
CA LEU A 252 -10.30 -11.02 -2.98
C LEU A 252 -10.50 -12.52 -3.26
N GLY A 253 -9.55 -13.17 -3.93
CA GLY A 253 -9.66 -14.58 -4.33
C GLY A 253 -10.52 -14.74 -5.58
N ASP A 254 -11.44 -15.71 -5.56
CA ASP A 254 -12.40 -15.92 -6.64
C ASP A 254 -13.37 -14.71 -6.70
N CYS A 255 -13.09 -13.81 -7.63
CA CYS A 255 -13.77 -12.53 -7.75
C CYS A 255 -14.00 -12.16 -9.21
N TYR A 256 -15.08 -11.43 -9.44
CA TYR A 256 -15.50 -10.98 -10.75
C TYR A 256 -15.42 -9.46 -10.81
N GLU A 257 -14.97 -8.94 -11.95
CA GLU A 257 -15.03 -7.51 -12.24
C GLU A 257 -16.29 -7.23 -13.05
N TYR A 258 -17.12 -6.31 -12.56
CA TYR A 258 -18.26 -5.83 -13.32
C TYR A 258 -17.79 -4.88 -14.43
N ASP A 259 -18.11 -5.21 -15.68
CA ASP A 259 -17.95 -4.28 -16.80
C ASP A 259 -19.10 -3.26 -16.81
N ILE A 260 -19.00 -2.27 -15.92
CA ILE A 260 -20.02 -1.22 -15.79
C ILE A 260 -20.17 -0.36 -17.05
N ARG A 261 -19.15 -0.34 -17.93
CA ARG A 261 -19.24 0.41 -19.19
C ARG A 261 -20.14 -0.33 -20.18
N SER A 262 -20.03 -1.65 -20.24
CA SER A 262 -20.85 -2.47 -21.13
C SER A 262 -22.24 -2.74 -20.54
N SER A 263 -22.40 -2.69 -19.21
CA SER A 263 -23.69 -2.94 -18.56
C SER A 263 -24.80 -2.00 -19.03
N VAL A 264 -24.51 -0.72 -19.28
CA VAL A 264 -25.51 0.24 -19.78
C VAL A 264 -26.03 -0.15 -21.16
N VAL A 265 -25.13 -0.58 -22.06
CA VAL A 265 -25.49 -1.01 -23.42
C VAL A 265 -26.29 -2.32 -23.36
N ALA A 266 -25.83 -3.27 -22.54
CA ALA A 266 -26.53 -4.54 -22.32
C ALA A 266 -27.94 -4.33 -21.73
N TRP A 267 -28.07 -3.44 -20.76
CA TRP A 267 -29.35 -3.16 -20.11
C TRP A 267 -30.35 -2.53 -21.07
N LYS A 268 -29.92 -1.53 -21.86
CA LYS A 268 -30.76 -0.91 -22.88
C LYS A 268 -31.17 -1.88 -23.98
N LEU A 269 -30.26 -2.76 -24.42
CA LEU A 269 -30.57 -3.83 -25.36
C LEU A 269 -31.60 -4.82 -24.81
N GLY A 270 -31.48 -5.19 -23.53
CA GLY A 270 -32.45 -6.05 -22.86
C GLY A 270 -33.85 -5.45 -22.85
N PHE A 271 -33.98 -4.16 -22.53
CA PHE A 271 -35.26 -3.45 -22.62
C PHE A 271 -35.79 -3.36 -24.05
N ALA A 272 -34.92 -3.03 -25.01
CA ALA A 272 -35.31 -2.98 -26.42
C ALA A 272 -35.84 -4.35 -26.88
N TRP A 273 -35.17 -5.45 -26.49
CA TRP A 273 -35.62 -6.81 -26.80
C TRP A 273 -37.00 -7.12 -26.22
N GLN A 274 -37.26 -6.75 -24.96
CA GLN A 274 -38.59 -6.94 -24.35
C GLN A 274 -39.70 -6.22 -25.11
N ILE A 275 -39.44 -5.01 -25.61
CA ILE A 275 -40.42 -4.26 -26.40
C ILE A 275 -40.59 -4.90 -27.79
N CYS A 276 -39.48 -5.16 -28.49
CA CYS A 276 -39.50 -5.74 -29.83
C CYS A 276 -40.18 -7.11 -29.87
N SER A 277 -39.84 -8.00 -28.94
CA SER A 277 -40.45 -9.34 -28.85
C SER A 277 -41.96 -9.29 -28.62
N ARG A 278 -42.45 -8.38 -27.77
CA ARG A 278 -43.89 -8.16 -27.53
C ARG A 278 -44.64 -7.64 -28.77
N ASN A 279 -43.93 -6.99 -29.69
CA ASN A 279 -44.48 -6.45 -30.93
C ASN A 279 -44.20 -7.35 -32.15
N GLY A 280 -43.86 -8.64 -31.92
CA GLY A 280 -43.71 -9.63 -32.98
C GLY A 280 -42.40 -9.58 -33.76
N ILE A 281 -41.43 -8.76 -33.35
CA ILE A 281 -40.10 -8.72 -33.98
C ILE A 281 -39.33 -9.99 -33.63
N THR A 282 -38.82 -10.67 -34.65
CA THR A 282 -38.07 -11.92 -34.47
C THR A 282 -36.66 -11.66 -33.94
N PRO A 283 -36.01 -12.64 -33.27
CA PRO A 283 -34.60 -12.52 -32.86
C PRO A 283 -33.66 -12.18 -34.02
N LYS A 284 -33.94 -12.70 -35.23
CA LYS A 284 -33.13 -12.45 -36.43
C LYS A 284 -33.20 -10.97 -36.85
N GLU A 285 -34.41 -10.40 -36.89
CA GLU A 285 -34.61 -8.99 -37.20
C GLU A 285 -34.01 -8.09 -36.12
N PHE A 286 -34.21 -8.44 -34.84
CA PHE A 286 -33.59 -7.72 -33.73
C PHE A 286 -32.06 -7.71 -33.84
N ASN A 287 -31.45 -8.88 -34.04
CA ASN A 287 -29.99 -9.00 -34.15
C ASN A 287 -29.43 -8.21 -35.35
N SER A 288 -30.16 -8.16 -36.47
CA SER A 288 -29.80 -7.36 -37.63
C SER A 288 -29.82 -5.85 -37.32
N ASN A 289 -30.90 -5.38 -36.68
CA ASN A 289 -31.09 -3.96 -36.34
C ASN A 289 -30.12 -3.47 -35.25
N PHE A 290 -29.79 -4.33 -34.29
CA PHE A 290 -28.91 -4.01 -33.16
C PHE A 290 -27.50 -4.55 -33.31
N LYS A 291 -27.08 -4.94 -34.53
CA LYS A 291 -25.79 -5.59 -34.81
C LYS A 291 -24.58 -4.89 -34.22
N THR A 292 -24.57 -3.55 -34.22
CA THR A 292 -23.46 -2.73 -33.71
C THR A 292 -23.34 -2.87 -32.19
N CYS A 293 -24.45 -2.76 -31.47
CA CYS A 293 -24.49 -2.93 -30.02
C CYS A 293 -24.12 -4.37 -29.62
N LEU A 294 -24.62 -5.37 -30.36
CA LEU A 294 -24.27 -6.77 -30.16
C LEU A 294 -22.78 -7.04 -30.45
N SER A 295 -22.21 -6.42 -31.48
CA SER A 295 -20.78 -6.51 -31.80
C SER A 295 -19.91 -5.90 -30.69
N TYR A 296 -20.32 -4.75 -30.14
CA TYR A 296 -19.65 -4.11 -29.00
C TYR A 296 -19.67 -5.00 -27.75
N LEU A 297 -20.81 -5.62 -27.44
CA LEU A 297 -20.95 -6.51 -26.28
C LEU A 297 -20.24 -7.86 -26.46
N GLY A 298 -20.21 -8.39 -27.68
CA GLY A 298 -19.60 -9.68 -27.99
C GLY A 298 -18.07 -9.64 -28.00
N ASP A 299 -17.47 -8.60 -28.59
CA ASP A 299 -16.02 -8.38 -28.57
C ASP A 299 -15.69 -6.89 -28.58
N LYS A 300 -15.67 -6.31 -27.38
CA LYS A 300 -15.38 -4.89 -27.16
C LYS A 300 -14.01 -4.47 -27.70
N LYS A 301 -13.01 -5.36 -27.63
CA LYS A 301 -11.64 -5.04 -28.07
C LYS A 301 -11.61 -4.92 -29.59
N LYS A 302 -12.12 -5.94 -30.27
CA LYS A 302 -12.22 -5.93 -31.74
C LYS A 302 -13.12 -4.81 -32.23
N PHE A 303 -14.25 -4.57 -31.58
CA PHE A 303 -15.15 -3.47 -31.94
C PHE A 303 -14.43 -2.10 -31.89
N ARG A 304 -13.72 -1.80 -30.79
CA ARG A 304 -12.98 -0.55 -30.66
C ARG A 304 -11.88 -0.41 -31.70
N GLU A 305 -11.19 -1.50 -32.01
CA GLU A 305 -10.16 -1.51 -33.05
C GLU A 305 -10.76 -1.23 -34.43
N THR A 306 -11.88 -1.86 -34.78
CA THR A 306 -12.61 -1.58 -36.02
C THR A 306 -13.04 -0.12 -36.10
N VAL A 307 -13.61 0.44 -35.03
CA VAL A 307 -14.01 1.85 -34.99
C VAL A 307 -12.80 2.78 -35.16
N ARG A 308 -11.67 2.45 -34.51
CA ARG A 308 -10.42 3.20 -34.63
C ARG A 308 -9.91 3.22 -36.07
N LEU A 309 -9.82 2.05 -36.71
CA LEU A 309 -9.37 1.90 -38.09
C LEU A 309 -10.29 2.62 -39.08
N ASN A 310 -11.61 2.50 -38.90
CA ASN A 310 -12.57 3.17 -39.78
C ASN A 310 -12.57 4.70 -39.62
N THR A 311 -12.30 5.20 -38.41
CA THR A 311 -12.31 6.64 -38.13
C THR A 311 -10.99 7.32 -38.53
N PHE A 312 -9.85 6.68 -38.26
CA PHE A 312 -8.52 7.30 -38.36
C PHE A 312 -7.61 6.67 -39.42
N GLY A 313 -8.02 5.57 -40.04
CA GLY A 313 -7.22 4.85 -41.04
C GLY A 313 -6.04 4.06 -40.47
N ASN A 314 -5.38 3.29 -41.35
CA ASN A 314 -4.28 2.37 -40.98
C ASN A 314 -2.97 3.07 -40.57
N GLY A 315 -2.80 4.36 -40.92
CA GLY A 315 -1.61 5.15 -40.59
C GLY A 315 -1.66 5.83 -39.22
N SER A 316 -2.72 5.63 -38.44
CA SER A 316 -2.94 6.26 -37.15
C SER A 316 -2.05 5.66 -36.05
N ASN A 317 -1.23 6.50 -35.41
CA ASN A 317 -0.41 6.18 -34.24
C ASN A 317 -1.23 6.13 -32.93
N ILE A 318 -2.55 6.26 -32.98
CA ILE A 318 -3.41 6.20 -31.78
C ILE A 318 -3.50 4.73 -31.35
N SER A 319 -2.98 4.43 -30.16
CA SER A 319 -3.06 3.10 -29.55
C SER A 319 -4.37 2.87 -28.81
N LEU A 320 -4.76 1.61 -28.66
CA LEU A 320 -5.94 1.15 -27.91
C LEU A 320 -5.94 1.57 -26.42
N ASP A 321 -4.77 1.89 -25.86
CA ASP A 321 -4.55 2.25 -24.45
C ASP A 321 -4.44 3.77 -24.19
N MET A 322 -4.69 4.62 -25.21
CA MET A 322 -4.69 6.08 -25.06
C MET A 322 -6.02 6.60 -24.51
#